data_AF-A0A9P7FM97-F1
#
_entry.id   AF-A0A9P7FM97-F1
#
_cell.length_a   1.000
_cell.length_b   1.000
_cell.length_c   1.000
_cell.angle_alpha   90.00
_cell.angle_beta   90.00
_cell.angle_gamma   90.00
#
_symmetry.space_group_name_H-M   'P 1'
#
loop_
_entity.id
_entity.type
_entity.pdbx_description
1 polymer ?
#
loop_
_entity_poly.entity_id
_entity_poly.type
_entity_poly.pdbx_seq_one_letter_code
_entity_poly.pdbx_strand_id
1 'polypeptide(L)'
;MPGIRSLGSLSKTPPKHKAMLIEFPEWGKGPVFEWYNNELKNDAAWKIERLQIRKDTSGVVPHRNIAVTTKDELSPFLDAESIRTLEHITKCKIELNLKGEVDLKVIIYACCGITKDPSAKKYTLFSHNCFFFSWTILMVVARNYLPYHVPVAEPLLKRAKDMLPGLSTYIVEEIVMLLLGIVIDTVTMFRNKAGDAVHRGMSFITWALWVLPTPLLQFSWQKIFRARLHFGLRRQLELRVIAELEKRVLPVVEGGLDDLKQAPDKLDGKLWLDHLRPLIKPIIKTEITCILWDTILDAIAGGYGPDIEGEQLANELMDPKLKFNLMGRNAAQFSAVWGAALHGGLPAAHEAAYGKSAGGAVSDAEMFDLVWNAARDGALASAKRVVVDTHHQMRHPDLRDKMWEAIWEIWDDC
;
A
#
# COMPACT_ATOMS: atom_id res chain seq x y z
N MET A 1 65.13 -23.64 -7.53
CA MET A 1 65.65 -24.36 -8.72
C MET A 1 65.29 -25.84 -8.60
N PRO A 2 65.11 -26.60 -9.69
CA PRO A 2 65.19 -26.20 -11.11
C PRO A 2 63.86 -26.50 -11.87
N GLY A 3 63.56 -25.91 -13.03
CA GLY A 3 64.43 -25.20 -13.94
C GLY A 3 63.73 -24.06 -14.67
N ILE A 4 64.52 -23.00 -14.86
CA ILE A 4 64.32 -21.90 -15.78
C ILE A 4 64.34 -22.46 -17.22
N ARG A 5 63.39 -22.04 -18.05
CA ARG A 5 63.65 -21.82 -19.48
C ARG A 5 63.19 -20.40 -19.84
N SER A 6 64.19 -19.55 -19.96
CA SER A 6 64.14 -18.27 -20.66
C SER A 6 64.52 -18.49 -22.12
N LEU A 7 64.13 -17.52 -22.95
CA LEU A 7 64.50 -17.20 -24.33
C LEU A 7 63.67 -17.83 -25.46
N GLY A 8 63.00 -16.93 -26.18
CA GLY A 8 62.35 -17.19 -27.46
C GLY A 8 61.59 -15.96 -27.97
N SER A 9 62.32 -14.91 -28.33
CA SER A 9 62.00 -13.87 -29.32
C SER A 9 60.57 -13.28 -29.41
N LEU A 10 60.52 -11.94 -29.34
CA LEU A 10 59.61 -11.08 -30.10
C LEU A 10 58.92 -11.79 -31.30
N SER A 11 57.66 -12.16 -31.12
CA SER A 11 56.73 -12.43 -32.22
C SER A 11 55.58 -11.44 -32.09
N LYS A 12 55.64 -10.37 -32.88
CA LYS A 12 54.61 -9.33 -33.00
C LYS A 12 53.46 -9.81 -33.87
N THR A 13 52.78 -10.89 -33.47
CA THR A 13 51.48 -11.28 -34.03
C THR A 13 50.68 -12.03 -32.97
N PRO A 14 49.46 -11.59 -32.62
CA PRO A 14 48.59 -12.36 -31.74
C PRO A 14 48.29 -13.72 -32.37
N PRO A 15 48.21 -14.82 -31.60
CA PRO A 15 47.81 -16.12 -32.14
C PRO A 15 46.36 -16.04 -32.65
N LYS A 16 46.11 -16.67 -33.80
CA LYS A 16 44.77 -16.83 -34.39
C LYS A 16 43.75 -17.35 -33.35
N HIS A 17 42.68 -16.58 -33.17
CA HIS A 17 41.38 -16.90 -32.55
C HIS A 17 41.38 -17.91 -31.39
N LYS A 18 41.95 -17.51 -30.24
CA LYS A 18 41.69 -18.19 -28.97
C LYS A 18 40.68 -17.34 -28.18
N ALA A 19 39.58 -17.94 -27.71
CA ALA A 19 38.60 -17.27 -26.87
C ALA A 19 39.31 -16.50 -25.74
N MET A 20 39.14 -15.19 -25.71
CA MET A 20 39.74 -14.35 -24.68
C MET A 20 38.97 -14.55 -23.39
N LEU A 21 39.62 -15.08 -22.36
CA LEU A 21 39.07 -15.05 -21.01
C LEU A 21 39.06 -13.58 -20.54
N ILE A 22 37.88 -13.07 -20.26
CA ILE A 22 37.71 -11.69 -19.78
C ILE A 22 37.78 -11.70 -18.26
N GLU A 23 38.83 -11.08 -17.71
CA GLU A 23 39.01 -10.89 -16.27
C GLU A 23 38.84 -9.43 -15.87
N PHE A 24 38.26 -9.21 -14.69
CA PHE A 24 37.99 -7.90 -14.12
C PHE A 24 38.71 -7.73 -12.78
N PRO A 25 40.02 -7.43 -12.76
CA PRO A 25 40.79 -7.28 -11.52
C PRO A 25 40.35 -6.06 -10.72
N GLU A 26 40.05 -4.94 -11.38
CA GLU A 26 39.57 -3.69 -10.77
C GLU A 26 38.46 -3.07 -11.63
N TRP A 27 37.67 -2.18 -11.03
CA TRP A 27 36.66 -1.42 -11.78
C TRP A 27 37.32 -0.49 -12.80
N GLY A 28 36.94 -0.62 -14.07
CA GLY A 28 37.44 0.24 -15.15
C GLY A 28 38.91 0.01 -15.53
N LYS A 29 39.56 -1.04 -15.01
CA LYS A 29 40.95 -1.39 -15.31
C LYS A 29 41.12 -2.88 -15.58
N GLY A 30 42.20 -3.21 -16.27
CA GLY A 30 42.57 -4.58 -16.61
C GLY A 30 42.44 -4.89 -18.10
N PRO A 31 42.75 -6.12 -18.52
CA PRO A 31 43.04 -6.44 -19.90
C PRO A 31 41.92 -6.09 -20.88
N VAL A 32 40.66 -6.25 -20.47
CA VAL A 32 39.49 -5.94 -21.32
C VAL A 32 39.23 -4.44 -21.46
N PHE A 33 39.47 -3.65 -20.41
CA PHE A 33 39.34 -2.20 -20.46
C PHE A 33 40.51 -1.58 -21.22
N GLU A 34 41.72 -2.10 -21.03
CA GLU A 34 42.89 -1.71 -21.81
C GLU A 34 42.72 -2.06 -23.29
N TRP A 35 42.24 -3.27 -23.60
CA TRP A 35 41.89 -3.65 -24.97
C TRP A 35 40.87 -2.67 -25.57
N TYR A 36 39.74 -2.45 -24.89
CA TYR A 36 38.71 -1.52 -25.34
C TYR A 36 39.26 -0.10 -25.54
N ASN A 37 40.09 0.40 -24.63
CA ASN A 37 40.70 1.74 -24.70
C ASN A 37 41.81 1.87 -25.75
N ASN A 38 42.56 0.80 -26.04
CA ASN A 38 43.64 0.82 -27.03
C ASN A 38 43.10 0.74 -28.46
N GLU A 39 41.97 0.05 -28.66
CA GLU A 39 41.26 -0.03 -29.95
C GLU A 39 40.37 1.21 -30.22
N LEU A 40 40.31 2.16 -29.27
CA LEU A 40 39.48 3.37 -29.30
C LEU A 40 39.98 4.47 -30.27
N LYS A 41 40.86 4.13 -31.21
CA LYS A 41 41.29 5.06 -32.28
C LYS A 41 40.17 5.35 -33.30
N ASN A 42 39.09 4.57 -33.30
CA ASN A 42 37.87 4.81 -34.07
C ASN A 42 36.65 4.79 -33.13
N ASP A 43 36.17 5.98 -32.74
CA ASP A 43 35.04 6.19 -31.81
C ASP A 43 33.71 5.54 -32.27
N ALA A 44 33.60 5.20 -33.56
CA ALA A 44 32.43 4.56 -34.16
C ALA A 44 32.45 3.01 -34.11
N ALA A 45 33.62 2.39 -33.96
CA ALA A 45 33.79 0.94 -34.15
C ALA A 45 33.10 0.10 -33.06
N TRP A 46 32.93 0.65 -31.85
CA TRP A 46 32.40 -0.07 -30.68
C TRP A 46 30.95 0.25 -30.35
N LYS A 47 30.26 0.96 -31.25
CA LYS A 47 28.82 1.18 -31.17
C LYS A 47 28.07 -0.09 -31.55
N ILE A 48 27.17 -0.51 -30.67
CA ILE A 48 26.39 -1.73 -30.83
C ILE A 48 25.20 -1.45 -31.74
N GLU A 49 25.12 -2.16 -32.86
CA GLU A 49 23.95 -2.20 -33.74
C GLU A 49 22.86 -3.11 -33.19
N ARG A 50 23.28 -4.29 -32.69
CA ARG A 50 22.34 -5.32 -32.28
C ARG A 50 22.86 -6.15 -31.12
N LEU A 51 22.00 -6.41 -30.15
CA LEU A 51 22.22 -7.34 -29.05
C LEU A 51 21.23 -8.51 -29.16
N GLN A 52 21.71 -9.74 -29.11
CA GLN A 52 20.87 -10.93 -29.13
C GLN A 52 21.12 -11.80 -27.89
N ILE A 53 20.03 -12.30 -27.30
CA ILE A 53 20.08 -13.39 -26.32
C ILE A 53 19.69 -14.67 -27.04
N ARG A 54 20.64 -15.59 -27.16
CA ARG A 54 20.50 -16.86 -27.87
C ARG A 54 20.52 -18.01 -26.87
N LYS A 55 19.62 -18.98 -27.04
CA LYS A 55 19.54 -20.17 -26.19
C LYS A 55 20.19 -21.34 -26.92
N ASP A 56 21.18 -21.95 -26.31
CA ASP A 56 21.73 -23.22 -26.77
C ASP A 56 20.70 -24.34 -26.55
N THR A 57 20.42 -25.08 -27.61
CA THR A 57 19.46 -26.18 -27.60
C THR A 57 20.11 -27.56 -27.68
N SER A 58 21.44 -27.64 -27.73
CA SER A 58 22.20 -28.88 -27.93
C SER A 58 22.43 -29.69 -26.65
N GLY A 59 22.33 -29.07 -25.46
CA GLY A 59 22.62 -29.71 -24.16
C GLY A 59 21.40 -29.96 -23.26
N VAL A 60 21.59 -30.81 -22.24
CA VAL A 60 20.58 -31.12 -21.19
C VAL A 60 20.27 -29.91 -20.31
N VAL A 61 21.26 -29.05 -20.08
CA VAL A 61 21.09 -27.76 -19.40
C VAL A 61 21.24 -26.65 -20.43
N PRO A 62 20.18 -25.85 -20.68
CA PRO A 62 20.25 -24.82 -21.69
C PRO A 62 21.13 -23.66 -21.24
N HIS A 63 22.25 -23.45 -21.93
CA HIS A 63 23.07 -22.26 -21.78
C HIS A 63 22.51 -21.08 -22.59
N ARG A 64 22.81 -19.87 -22.16
CA ARG A 64 22.47 -18.65 -22.90
C ARG A 64 23.73 -17.93 -23.35
N ASN A 65 23.75 -17.57 -24.62
CA ASN A 65 24.80 -16.80 -25.25
C ASN A 65 24.30 -15.39 -25.53
N ILE A 66 25.19 -14.41 -25.33
CA ILE A 66 24.93 -13.02 -25.67
C ILE A 66 25.76 -12.74 -26.91
N ALA A 67 25.10 -12.44 -28.02
CA ALA A 67 25.78 -12.05 -29.26
C ALA A 67 25.61 -10.53 -29.45
N VAL A 68 26.70 -9.87 -29.78
CA VAL A 68 26.77 -8.41 -29.97
C VAL A 68 27.26 -8.16 -31.39
N THR A 69 26.53 -7.36 -32.16
CA THR A 69 26.92 -6.89 -33.49
C THR A 69 27.25 -5.41 -33.39
N THR A 70 28.43 -5.01 -33.88
CA THR A 70 28.90 -3.61 -33.95
C THR A 70 28.74 -3.03 -35.36
N LYS A 71 28.77 -1.70 -35.50
CA LYS A 71 28.64 -0.99 -36.80
C LYS A 71 29.69 -1.41 -37.83
N ASP A 72 30.94 -1.52 -37.40
CA ASP A 72 31.99 -2.11 -38.23
C ASP A 72 31.92 -3.63 -38.01
N GLU A 73 31.39 -4.37 -38.99
CA GLU A 73 31.25 -5.84 -39.00
C GLU A 73 32.59 -6.61 -38.81
N LEU A 74 33.69 -5.89 -38.63
CA LEU A 74 35.00 -6.40 -38.28
C LEU A 74 35.07 -6.76 -36.79
N SER A 75 34.38 -7.84 -36.39
CA SER A 75 34.71 -8.51 -35.14
C SER A 75 36.00 -9.34 -35.34
N PRO A 76 37.11 -9.07 -34.64
CA PRO A 76 38.30 -9.92 -34.66
C PRO A 76 38.14 -11.21 -33.82
N PHE A 77 37.01 -11.43 -33.16
CA PHE A 77 36.88 -12.44 -32.10
C PHE A 77 36.38 -13.81 -32.55
N LEU A 78 35.55 -13.85 -33.59
CA LEU A 78 35.00 -15.09 -34.14
C LEU A 78 35.07 -15.02 -35.67
N ASP A 79 35.57 -16.08 -36.29
CA ASP A 79 35.50 -16.22 -37.75
C ASP A 79 34.06 -16.53 -38.20
N ALA A 80 33.81 -16.37 -39.51
CA ALA A 80 32.48 -16.56 -40.09
C ALA A 80 31.94 -17.99 -39.88
N GLU A 81 32.81 -18.98 -39.73
CA GLU A 81 32.42 -20.38 -39.49
C GLU A 81 31.94 -20.59 -38.06
N SER A 82 32.61 -19.97 -37.08
CA SER A 82 32.24 -19.97 -35.68
C SER A 82 30.89 -19.28 -35.46
N ILE A 83 30.62 -18.18 -36.19
CA ILE A 83 29.32 -17.49 -36.17
C ILE A 83 28.23 -18.43 -36.70
N ARG A 84 28.43 -19.06 -37.87
CA ARG A 84 27.45 -20.00 -38.45
C ARG A 84 27.20 -21.20 -37.53
N THR A 85 28.24 -21.73 -36.93
CA THR A 85 28.14 -22.84 -35.96
C THR A 85 27.28 -22.41 -34.78
N LEU A 86 27.56 -21.24 -34.18
CA LEU A 86 26.79 -20.69 -33.06
C LEU A 86 25.34 -20.45 -33.47
N GLU A 87 25.09 -19.94 -34.67
CA GLU A 87 23.73 -19.73 -35.19
C GLU A 87 22.97 -21.02 -35.41
N HIS A 88 23.66 -22.10 -35.81
CA HIS A 88 23.06 -23.41 -36.03
C HIS A 88 22.66 -24.10 -34.72
N ILE A 89 23.50 -24.00 -33.68
CA ILE A 89 23.27 -24.68 -32.39
C ILE A 89 22.47 -23.85 -31.39
N THR A 90 22.26 -22.54 -31.65
CA THR A 90 21.51 -21.65 -30.77
C THR A 90 20.32 -20.98 -31.44
N LYS A 91 19.20 -20.92 -30.72
CA LYS A 91 18.01 -20.20 -31.14
C LYS A 91 17.98 -18.79 -30.54
N CYS A 92 17.87 -17.77 -31.38
CA CYS A 92 17.60 -16.40 -30.93
C CYS A 92 16.27 -16.36 -30.15
N LYS A 93 16.30 -15.78 -28.95
CA LYS A 93 15.11 -15.62 -28.08
C LYS A 93 14.69 -14.17 -27.96
N ILE A 94 15.66 -13.27 -27.92
CA ILE A 94 15.44 -11.83 -27.81
C ILE A 94 16.47 -11.17 -28.71
N GLU A 95 16.02 -10.18 -29.46
CA GLU A 95 16.86 -9.30 -30.27
C GLU A 95 16.50 -7.86 -29.93
N LEU A 96 17.52 -7.05 -29.65
CA LEU A 96 17.40 -5.63 -29.40
C LEU A 96 18.22 -4.89 -30.47
N ASN A 97 17.53 -4.06 -31.25
CA ASN A 97 18.16 -3.21 -32.26
C ASN A 97 18.48 -1.85 -31.63
N LEU A 98 19.77 -1.57 -31.53
CA LEU A 98 20.38 -0.48 -30.77
C LEU A 98 20.89 0.65 -31.68
N LYS A 99 20.86 0.48 -33.01
CA LYS A 99 21.20 1.50 -34.04
C LYS A 99 22.55 2.22 -33.84
N GLY A 100 23.47 1.61 -33.10
CA GLY A 100 24.74 2.21 -32.73
C GLY A 100 24.66 3.32 -31.69
N GLU A 101 23.57 3.42 -30.92
CA GLU A 101 23.42 4.42 -29.86
C GLU A 101 24.06 3.97 -28.53
N VAL A 102 24.20 2.65 -28.32
CA VAL A 102 24.83 2.09 -27.12
C VAL A 102 26.28 1.70 -27.39
N ASP A 103 27.14 2.02 -26.44
CA ASP A 103 28.55 1.64 -26.47
C ASP A 103 28.81 0.25 -25.85
N LEU A 104 29.68 -0.56 -26.46
CA LEU A 104 30.13 -1.85 -25.90
C LEU A 104 30.61 -1.74 -24.45
N LYS A 105 31.14 -0.58 -24.06
CA LYS A 105 31.56 -0.28 -22.68
C LYS A 105 30.47 -0.56 -21.64
N VAL A 106 29.19 -0.36 -21.99
CA VAL A 106 28.04 -0.64 -21.12
C VAL A 106 27.98 -2.11 -20.73
N ILE A 107 28.18 -3.01 -21.70
CA ILE A 107 28.22 -4.47 -21.46
C ILE A 107 29.44 -4.84 -20.62
N ILE A 108 30.62 -4.26 -20.93
CA ILE A 108 31.86 -4.52 -20.18
C ILE A 108 31.68 -4.12 -18.70
N TYR A 109 31.08 -2.96 -18.42
CA TYR A 109 30.76 -2.54 -17.06
C TYR A 109 29.74 -3.44 -16.37
N ALA A 110 28.70 -3.89 -17.08
CA ALA A 110 27.72 -4.84 -16.52
C ALA A 110 28.40 -6.16 -16.10
N CYS A 111 29.27 -6.70 -16.96
CA CYS A 111 30.07 -7.89 -16.65
C CYS A 111 31.04 -7.67 -15.48
N CYS A 112 31.68 -6.50 -15.41
CA CYS A 112 32.52 -6.11 -14.28
C CYS A 112 31.71 -6.08 -12.96
N GLY A 113 30.51 -5.49 -12.98
CA GLY A 113 29.61 -5.46 -11.82
C GLY A 113 29.19 -6.85 -11.37
N ILE A 114 28.76 -7.70 -12.30
CA ILE A 114 28.39 -9.10 -12.02
C ILE A 114 29.56 -9.86 -11.38
N THR A 115 30.77 -9.73 -11.90
CA THR A 115 31.93 -10.45 -11.38
C THR A 115 32.42 -9.95 -10.02
N LYS A 116 32.16 -8.67 -9.70
CA LYS A 116 32.52 -8.06 -8.40
C LYS A 116 31.49 -8.31 -7.32
N ASP A 117 30.23 -8.57 -7.68
CA ASP A 117 29.18 -8.85 -6.71
C ASP A 117 29.41 -10.18 -5.95
N PRO A 118 29.51 -10.17 -4.61
CA PRO A 118 29.76 -11.38 -3.82
C PRO A 118 28.67 -12.45 -3.93
N SER A 119 27.42 -12.05 -4.18
CA SER A 119 26.28 -12.96 -4.31
C SER A 119 26.26 -13.62 -5.69
N ALA A 120 26.58 -12.86 -6.74
CA ALA A 120 26.67 -13.36 -8.11
C ALA A 120 27.79 -14.41 -8.30
N LYS A 121 28.84 -14.39 -7.48
CA LYS A 121 29.88 -15.43 -7.48
C LYS A 121 29.36 -16.83 -7.12
N LYS A 122 28.22 -16.91 -6.41
CA LYS A 122 27.58 -18.18 -6.08
C LYS A 122 26.66 -18.60 -7.23
N TYR A 123 27.26 -19.05 -8.33
CA TYR A 123 26.50 -19.61 -9.46
C TYR A 123 25.77 -20.87 -9.03
N THR A 124 24.43 -20.87 -9.06
CA THR A 124 23.62 -22.05 -8.79
C THR A 124 22.57 -22.25 -9.89
N LEU A 125 21.93 -23.43 -9.94
CA LEU A 125 20.84 -23.65 -10.89
C LEU A 125 19.63 -22.73 -10.62
N PHE A 126 19.37 -22.41 -9.34
CA PHE A 126 18.18 -21.67 -8.89
C PHE A 126 18.41 -20.16 -8.74
N SER A 127 19.65 -19.70 -8.64
CA SER A 127 20.01 -18.29 -8.49
C SER A 127 21.31 -17.98 -9.23
N HIS A 128 21.40 -16.77 -9.80
CA HIS A 128 22.61 -16.29 -10.49
C HIS A 128 23.13 -17.24 -11.58
N ASN A 129 22.21 -17.86 -12.33
CA ASN A 129 22.53 -18.72 -13.47
C ASN A 129 22.68 -17.90 -14.78
N CYS A 130 22.99 -18.58 -15.88
CA CYS A 130 23.08 -17.94 -17.21
C CYS A 130 21.79 -17.23 -17.65
N PHE A 131 20.60 -17.67 -17.20
CA PHE A 131 19.35 -16.94 -17.42
C PHE A 131 19.39 -15.58 -16.71
N PHE A 132 19.67 -15.57 -15.41
CA PHE A 132 19.75 -14.35 -14.62
C PHE A 132 20.76 -13.34 -15.21
N PHE A 133 21.97 -13.78 -15.54
CA PHE A 133 23.01 -12.88 -16.07
C PHE A 133 22.67 -12.34 -17.46
N SER A 134 22.16 -13.19 -18.36
CA SER A 134 21.74 -12.73 -19.70
C SER A 134 20.63 -11.69 -19.64
N TRP A 135 19.67 -11.86 -18.73
CA TRP A 135 18.63 -10.86 -18.48
C TRP A 135 19.18 -9.59 -17.83
N THR A 136 20.11 -9.72 -16.89
CA THR A 136 20.75 -8.56 -16.24
C THR A 136 21.43 -7.67 -17.27
N ILE A 137 22.27 -8.26 -18.14
CA ILE A 137 22.96 -7.52 -19.21
C ILE A 137 21.96 -6.91 -20.20
N LEU A 138 20.94 -7.68 -20.61
CA LEU A 138 19.87 -7.18 -21.48
C LEU A 138 19.16 -5.96 -20.87
N MET A 139 18.80 -6.01 -19.59
CA MET A 139 18.11 -4.91 -18.91
C MET A 139 18.99 -3.68 -18.76
N VAL A 140 20.29 -3.84 -18.45
CA VAL A 140 21.25 -2.72 -18.38
C VAL A 140 21.40 -2.05 -19.74
N VAL A 141 21.57 -2.83 -20.82
CA VAL A 141 21.71 -2.30 -22.18
C VAL A 141 20.42 -1.65 -22.66
N ALA A 142 19.27 -2.32 -22.48
CA ALA A 142 17.97 -1.76 -22.85
C ALA A 142 17.68 -0.46 -22.11
N ARG A 143 18.07 -0.35 -20.83
CA ARG A 143 17.90 0.88 -20.07
C ARG A 143 18.81 2.02 -20.54
N ASN A 144 20.03 1.70 -20.97
CA ASN A 144 20.94 2.69 -21.53
C ASN A 144 20.47 3.20 -22.90
N TYR A 145 19.87 2.31 -23.71
CA TYR A 145 19.35 2.66 -25.03
C TYR A 145 18.01 3.41 -24.99
N LEU A 146 17.09 2.97 -24.15
CA LEU A 146 15.75 3.53 -24.10
C LEU A 146 15.76 4.74 -23.16
N PRO A 147 15.63 5.98 -23.68
CA PRO A 147 15.46 7.14 -22.83
C PRO A 147 14.25 6.93 -21.91
N TYR A 148 14.35 7.46 -20.69
CA TYR A 148 13.26 7.35 -19.73
C TYR A 148 12.06 8.15 -20.23
N HIS A 149 11.09 7.47 -20.83
CA HIS A 149 9.78 8.07 -21.04
C HIS A 149 8.97 7.88 -19.77
N VAL A 150 8.72 8.99 -19.07
CA VAL A 150 7.65 9.07 -18.05
C VAL A 150 6.41 8.48 -18.73
N PRO A 151 5.77 7.44 -18.16
CA PRO A 151 4.59 6.86 -18.77
C PRO A 151 3.54 7.95 -18.97
N VAL A 152 2.82 7.87 -20.08
CA VAL A 152 1.70 8.78 -20.34
C VAL A 152 0.74 8.71 -19.15
N ALA A 153 0.20 9.87 -18.74
CA ALA A 153 -0.64 9.93 -17.54
C ALA A 153 -1.94 9.13 -17.71
N GLU A 154 -2.55 9.17 -18.90
CA GLU A 154 -3.84 8.53 -19.20
C GLU A 154 -3.92 7.05 -18.78
N PRO A 155 -3.00 6.15 -19.21
CA PRO A 155 -3.09 4.73 -18.86
C PRO A 155 -2.83 4.47 -17.37
N LEU A 156 -2.04 5.31 -16.70
CA LEU A 156 -1.78 5.20 -15.27
C LEU A 156 -2.98 5.65 -14.45
N LEU A 157 -3.58 6.79 -14.80
CA LEU A 157 -4.80 7.29 -14.18
C LEU A 157 -5.95 6.33 -14.39
N LYS A 158 -6.08 5.73 -15.58
CA LYS A 158 -7.07 4.68 -15.83
C LYS A 158 -6.86 3.47 -14.92
N ARG A 159 -5.63 2.96 -14.79
CA ARG A 159 -5.33 1.86 -13.86
C ARG A 159 -5.58 2.23 -12.41
N ALA A 160 -5.25 3.46 -12.00
CA ALA A 160 -5.53 3.94 -10.65
C ALA A 160 -7.04 3.95 -10.38
N LYS A 161 -7.85 4.47 -11.32
CA LYS A 161 -9.32 4.42 -11.27
C LYS A 161 -9.84 2.99 -11.18
N ASP A 162 -9.35 2.09 -12.02
CA ASP A 162 -9.76 0.68 -12.02
C ASP A 162 -9.43 -0.03 -10.68
N MET A 163 -8.44 0.46 -9.92
CA MET A 163 -8.08 -0.05 -8.59
C MET A 163 -8.90 0.55 -7.44
N LEU A 164 -9.55 1.71 -7.64
CA LEU A 164 -10.28 2.41 -6.58
C LEU A 164 -11.39 1.55 -5.93
N PRO A 165 -12.20 0.77 -6.66
CA PRO A 165 -13.22 -0.07 -6.03
C PRO A 165 -12.66 -1.12 -5.06
N GLY A 166 -11.48 -1.68 -5.38
CA GLY A 166 -10.81 -2.63 -4.49
C GLY A 166 -10.27 -1.93 -3.23
N LEU A 167 -9.65 -0.76 -3.41
CA LEU A 167 -9.13 0.05 -2.32
C LEU A 167 -10.26 0.56 -1.40
N SER A 168 -11.38 1.01 -1.96
CA SER A 168 -12.52 1.50 -1.19
C SER A 168 -13.16 0.39 -0.37
N THR A 169 -13.31 -0.81 -0.94
CA THR A 169 -13.83 -1.98 -0.23
C THR A 169 -12.94 -2.32 0.97
N TYR A 170 -11.63 -2.36 0.76
CA TYR A 170 -10.66 -2.60 1.83
C TYR A 170 -10.75 -1.54 2.93
N ILE A 171 -10.73 -0.25 2.56
CA ILE A 171 -10.86 0.87 3.49
C ILE A 171 -12.15 0.75 4.31
N VAL A 172 -13.29 0.53 3.66
CA VAL A 172 -14.60 0.39 4.33
C VAL A 172 -14.60 -0.75 5.34
N GLU A 173 -14.02 -1.90 4.99
CA GLU A 173 -13.95 -3.06 5.89
C GLU A 173 -13.10 -2.77 7.13
N GLU A 174 -11.93 -2.14 6.96
CA GLU A 174 -11.07 -1.75 8.07
C GLU A 174 -11.75 -0.72 8.98
N ILE A 175 -12.41 0.30 8.42
CA ILE A 175 -13.17 1.30 9.17
C ILE A 175 -14.25 0.63 10.01
N VAL A 176 -15.05 -0.23 9.39
CA VAL A 176 -16.11 -0.98 10.06
C VAL A 176 -15.52 -1.80 11.21
N MET A 177 -14.41 -2.49 10.97
CA MET A 177 -13.75 -3.30 12.01
C MET A 177 -13.24 -2.46 13.17
N LEU A 178 -12.64 -1.30 12.90
CA LEU A 178 -12.14 -0.38 13.92
C LEU A 178 -13.28 0.21 14.76
N LEU A 179 -14.34 0.71 14.12
CA LEU A 179 -15.50 1.26 14.82
C LEU A 179 -16.20 0.21 15.67
N LEU A 180 -16.35 -1.02 15.13
CA LEU A 180 -16.87 -2.15 15.90
C LEU A 180 -16.00 -2.45 17.11
N GLY A 181 -14.67 -2.44 16.95
CA GLY A 181 -13.72 -2.62 18.04
C GLY A 181 -13.92 -1.57 19.13
N ILE A 182 -13.91 -0.30 18.75
CA ILE A 182 -14.10 0.84 19.67
C ILE A 182 -15.41 0.70 20.44
N VAL A 183 -16.54 0.46 19.76
CA VAL A 183 -17.84 0.30 20.43
C VAL A 183 -17.83 -0.89 21.38
N ILE A 184 -17.31 -2.03 20.95
CA ILE A 184 -17.26 -3.24 21.77
C ILE A 184 -16.38 -3.04 23.01
N ASP A 185 -15.22 -2.42 22.85
CA ASP A 185 -14.28 -2.14 23.94
C ASP A 185 -14.89 -1.13 24.92
N THR A 186 -15.49 -0.05 24.42
CA THR A 186 -16.18 0.96 25.23
C THR A 186 -17.27 0.31 26.08
N VAL A 187 -18.17 -0.47 25.47
CA VAL A 187 -19.25 -1.12 26.22
C VAL A 187 -18.70 -2.19 27.18
N THR A 188 -17.62 -2.87 26.84
CA THR A 188 -16.94 -3.82 27.74
C THR A 188 -16.35 -3.11 28.95
N MET A 189 -15.72 -1.94 28.76
CA MET A 189 -15.19 -1.11 29.86
C MET A 189 -16.31 -0.62 30.78
N PHE A 190 -17.38 -0.06 30.20
CA PHE A 190 -18.57 0.35 30.96
C PHE A 190 -19.11 -0.82 31.79
N ARG A 191 -19.25 -2.01 31.19
CA ARG A 191 -19.74 -3.19 31.88
C ARG A 191 -18.85 -3.61 33.06
N ASN A 192 -17.53 -3.62 32.85
CA ASN A 192 -16.57 -4.06 33.88
C ASN A 192 -16.49 -3.07 35.04
N LYS A 193 -16.57 -1.76 34.77
CA LYS A 193 -16.52 -0.70 35.80
C LYS A 193 -17.82 -0.53 36.55
N ALA A 194 -18.95 -0.63 35.86
CA ALA A 194 -20.25 -0.41 36.47
C ALA A 194 -20.68 -1.55 37.41
N GLY A 195 -20.11 -2.76 37.24
CA GLY A 195 -20.31 -3.89 38.14
C GLY A 195 -21.78 -4.17 38.45
N ASP A 196 -22.07 -4.43 39.73
CA ASP A 196 -23.43 -4.73 40.20
C ASP A 196 -24.33 -3.49 40.35
N ALA A 197 -23.76 -2.27 40.29
CA ALA A 197 -24.50 -1.03 40.53
C ALA A 197 -25.62 -0.81 39.49
N VAL A 198 -25.40 -1.29 38.27
CA VAL A 198 -26.35 -1.15 37.15
C VAL A 198 -27.51 -2.16 37.23
N HIS A 199 -27.33 -3.26 37.96
CA HIS A 199 -28.30 -4.37 37.99
C HIS A 199 -29.66 -3.99 38.58
N ARG A 200 -29.70 -3.04 39.53
CA ARG A 200 -30.94 -2.68 40.24
C ARG A 200 -31.95 -1.92 39.37
N GLY A 201 -31.51 -1.34 38.24
CA GLY A 201 -32.35 -0.58 37.31
C GLY A 201 -32.70 -1.29 36.01
N MET A 202 -32.11 -2.46 35.73
CA MET A 202 -32.28 -3.19 34.46
C MET A 202 -33.49 -4.13 34.46
N SER A 203 -34.05 -4.41 33.28
CA SER A 203 -35.03 -5.49 33.10
C SER A 203 -34.35 -6.86 33.21
N PHE A 204 -35.11 -7.93 33.51
CA PHE A 204 -34.58 -9.30 33.59
C PHE A 204 -33.83 -9.74 32.33
N ILE A 205 -34.33 -9.38 31.14
CA ILE A 205 -33.72 -9.72 29.84
C ILE A 205 -32.42 -8.92 29.64
N THR A 206 -32.44 -7.62 29.98
CA THR A 206 -31.25 -6.75 29.90
C THR A 206 -30.17 -7.23 30.86
N TRP A 207 -30.55 -7.63 32.06
CA TRP A 207 -29.66 -8.23 33.06
C TRP A 207 -29.03 -9.54 32.56
N ALA A 208 -29.84 -10.45 32.01
CA ALA A 208 -29.34 -11.72 31.49
C ALA A 208 -28.31 -11.53 30.36
N LEU A 209 -28.48 -10.50 29.52
CA LEU A 209 -27.48 -10.12 28.51
C LEU A 209 -26.24 -9.48 29.15
N TRP A 210 -26.39 -8.65 30.18
CA TRP A 210 -25.30 -7.94 30.86
C TRP A 210 -24.35 -8.89 31.62
N VAL A 211 -24.87 -10.01 32.13
CA VAL A 211 -24.09 -11.01 32.88
C VAL A 211 -23.37 -12.03 31.98
N LEU A 212 -23.58 -11.97 30.66
CA LEU A 212 -22.90 -12.89 29.74
C LEU A 212 -21.36 -12.75 29.81
N PRO A 213 -20.61 -13.85 29.68
CA PRO A 213 -19.16 -13.79 29.53
C PRO A 213 -18.74 -12.82 28.43
N THR A 214 -17.70 -12.01 28.69
CA THR A 214 -17.21 -10.98 27.76
C THR A 214 -17.06 -11.50 26.32
N PRO A 215 -16.44 -12.67 26.08
CA PRO A 215 -16.23 -13.15 24.71
C PRO A 215 -17.54 -13.43 23.96
N LEU A 216 -18.56 -13.92 24.65
CA LEU A 216 -19.86 -14.23 24.03
C LEU A 216 -20.64 -12.97 23.67
N LEU A 217 -20.52 -11.95 24.51
CA LEU A 217 -21.20 -10.69 24.34
C LEU A 217 -20.49 -9.80 23.30
N GLN A 218 -19.15 -9.81 23.26
CA GLN A 218 -18.37 -9.26 22.15
C GLN A 218 -18.75 -9.91 20.82
N PHE A 219 -18.82 -11.26 20.78
CA PHE A 219 -19.24 -12.00 19.57
C PHE A 219 -20.67 -11.61 19.12
N SER A 220 -21.61 -11.53 20.07
CA SER A 220 -23.00 -11.22 19.81
C SER A 220 -23.18 -9.78 19.30
N TRP A 221 -22.52 -8.81 19.91
CA TRP A 221 -22.53 -7.42 19.44
C TRP A 221 -21.86 -7.27 18.08
N GLN A 222 -20.72 -7.92 17.85
CA GLN A 222 -20.06 -7.90 16.55
C GLN A 222 -20.99 -8.42 15.43
N LYS A 223 -21.79 -9.47 15.70
CA LYS A 223 -22.79 -9.97 14.74
C LYS A 223 -23.94 -9.01 14.51
N ILE A 224 -24.49 -8.42 15.57
CA ILE A 224 -25.62 -7.47 15.50
C ILE A 224 -25.23 -6.20 14.76
N PHE A 225 -24.08 -5.60 15.12
CA PHE A 225 -23.60 -4.38 14.48
C PHE A 225 -23.15 -4.63 13.04
N ARG A 226 -22.50 -5.76 12.72
CA ARG A 226 -22.23 -6.14 11.33
C ARG A 226 -23.51 -6.28 10.51
N ALA A 227 -24.55 -6.91 11.06
CA ALA A 227 -25.83 -7.04 10.38
C ALA A 227 -26.44 -5.65 10.11
N ARG A 228 -26.44 -4.74 11.08
CA ARG A 228 -26.89 -3.35 10.90
C ARG A 228 -26.08 -2.58 9.86
N LEU A 229 -24.76 -2.74 9.83
CA LEU A 229 -23.89 -2.13 8.82
C LEU A 229 -24.14 -2.67 7.41
N HIS A 230 -24.56 -3.93 7.28
CA HIS A 230 -24.97 -4.52 6.00
C HIS A 230 -26.32 -4.01 5.47
N PHE A 231 -27.17 -3.40 6.31
CA PHE A 231 -28.42 -2.76 5.88
C PHE A 231 -28.18 -1.33 5.35
N GLY A 232 -27.44 -1.22 4.24
CA GLY A 232 -27.32 0.01 3.44
C GLY A 232 -26.15 0.93 3.78
N LEU A 233 -25.76 1.04 5.05
CA LEU A 233 -24.67 1.92 5.50
C LEU A 233 -23.33 1.57 4.84
N ARG A 234 -23.00 0.27 4.71
CA ARG A 234 -21.79 -0.18 4.01
C ARG A 234 -21.73 0.32 2.57
N ARG A 235 -22.83 0.20 1.83
CA ARG A 235 -22.88 0.61 0.42
C ARG A 235 -22.80 2.13 0.27
N GLN A 236 -23.40 2.87 1.20
CA GLN A 236 -23.27 4.33 1.26
C GLN A 236 -21.84 4.76 1.59
N LEU A 237 -21.17 4.08 2.53
CA LEU A 237 -19.76 4.29 2.86
C LEU A 237 -18.87 4.02 1.64
N GLU A 238 -19.07 2.89 0.96
CA GLU A 238 -18.32 2.51 -0.25
C GLU A 238 -18.45 3.56 -1.35
N LEU A 239 -19.68 3.99 -1.67
CA LEU A 239 -19.91 4.99 -2.71
C LEU A 239 -19.28 6.35 -2.37
N ARG A 240 -19.37 6.79 -1.12
CA ARG A 240 -18.82 8.09 -0.70
C ARG A 240 -17.30 8.07 -0.63
N VAL A 241 -16.72 6.98 -0.14
CA VAL A 241 -15.26 6.76 -0.14
C VAL A 241 -14.70 6.72 -1.56
N ILE A 242 -15.38 6.06 -2.50
CA ILE A 242 -14.98 6.07 -3.93
C ILE A 242 -14.97 7.51 -4.47
N ALA A 243 -16.05 8.26 -4.26
CA ALA A 243 -16.17 9.62 -4.77
C ALA A 243 -15.07 10.56 -4.21
N GLU A 244 -14.77 10.47 -2.92
CA GLU A 244 -13.71 11.29 -2.31
C GLU A 244 -12.29 10.82 -2.69
N LEU A 245 -12.06 9.51 -2.86
CA LEU A 245 -10.81 9.00 -3.42
C LEU A 245 -10.58 9.50 -4.85
N GLU A 246 -11.61 9.47 -5.70
CA GLU A 246 -11.52 10.02 -7.05
C GLU A 246 -11.19 11.52 -7.04
N LYS A 247 -11.85 12.28 -6.17
CA LYS A 247 -11.69 13.73 -6.07
C LYS A 247 -10.31 14.16 -5.55
N ARG A 248 -9.72 13.41 -4.60
CA ARG A 248 -8.49 13.83 -3.90
C ARG A 248 -7.23 13.08 -4.34
N VAL A 249 -7.33 11.76 -4.59
CA VAL A 249 -6.15 10.94 -4.93
C VAL A 249 -5.74 11.11 -6.39
N LEU A 250 -6.70 11.24 -7.31
CA LEU A 250 -6.37 11.36 -8.74
C LEU A 250 -5.58 12.65 -9.07
N PRO A 251 -5.95 13.84 -8.56
CA PRO A 251 -5.15 15.05 -8.78
C PRO A 251 -3.74 14.97 -8.19
N VAL A 252 -3.56 14.27 -7.07
CA VAL A 252 -2.23 14.04 -6.49
C VAL A 252 -1.37 13.14 -7.38
N VAL A 253 -1.96 12.08 -7.94
CA VAL A 253 -1.27 11.21 -8.89
C VAL A 253 -0.92 11.98 -10.17
N GLU A 254 -1.84 12.81 -10.66
CA GLU A 254 -1.62 13.65 -11.84
C GLU A 254 -0.52 14.69 -11.61
N GLY A 255 -0.58 15.45 -10.51
CA GLY A 255 0.45 16.40 -10.13
C GLY A 255 1.82 15.76 -9.92
N GLY A 256 1.87 14.59 -9.26
CA GLY A 256 3.11 13.84 -9.12
C GLY A 256 3.71 13.36 -10.45
N LEU A 257 2.86 13.01 -11.43
CA LEU A 257 3.32 12.65 -12.78
C LEU A 257 3.83 13.88 -13.55
N ASP A 258 3.19 15.04 -13.38
CA ASP A 258 3.62 16.28 -14.02
C ASP A 258 4.94 16.81 -13.44
N ASP A 259 5.14 16.73 -12.12
CA ASP A 259 6.42 17.05 -11.46
C ASP A 259 7.55 16.14 -11.97
N LEU A 260 7.26 14.87 -12.24
CA LEU A 260 8.22 13.92 -12.82
C LEU A 260 8.56 14.24 -14.27
N LYS A 261 7.61 14.78 -15.06
CA LYS A 261 7.88 15.27 -16.42
C LYS A 261 8.77 16.51 -16.42
N GLN A 262 8.64 17.38 -15.41
CA GLN A 262 9.40 18.63 -15.33
C GLN A 262 10.83 18.47 -14.78
N ALA A 263 11.16 17.30 -14.20
CA ALA A 263 12.47 17.04 -13.62
C ALA A 263 13.10 15.71 -14.10
N PRO A 264 13.36 15.54 -15.41
CA PRO A 264 13.94 14.31 -15.97
C PRO A 264 15.30 13.95 -15.34
N ASP A 265 16.08 14.95 -14.94
CA ASP A 265 17.38 14.76 -14.27
C ASP A 265 17.27 14.03 -12.93
N LYS A 266 16.11 14.08 -12.25
CA LYS A 266 15.86 13.34 -11.00
C LYS A 266 15.70 11.84 -11.24
N LEU A 267 15.35 11.45 -12.47
CA LEU A 267 15.10 10.09 -12.93
C LEU A 267 16.29 9.48 -13.66
N ASP A 268 17.22 10.32 -14.11
CA ASP A 268 18.43 9.87 -14.77
C ASP A 268 19.35 9.12 -13.79
N GLY A 269 19.78 7.92 -14.17
CA GLY A 269 20.65 7.07 -13.35
C GLY A 269 19.99 6.28 -12.21
N LYS A 270 18.66 6.28 -12.04
CA LYS A 270 17.98 5.54 -10.94
C LYS A 270 17.14 4.36 -11.44
N LEU A 271 17.40 3.16 -10.90
CA LEU A 271 16.57 1.96 -11.10
C LEU A 271 15.32 2.03 -10.20
N TRP A 272 14.17 1.72 -10.80
CA TRP A 272 12.87 2.31 -10.43
C TRP A 272 11.92 1.36 -9.68
N LEU A 273 11.45 1.82 -8.51
CA LEU A 273 10.08 1.77 -7.94
C LEU A 273 10.15 2.27 -6.49
N ASP A 274 11.17 1.83 -5.77
CA ASP A 274 11.41 2.18 -4.37
C ASP A 274 11.74 3.66 -4.16
N HIS A 275 12.22 4.38 -5.18
CA HIS A 275 12.51 5.81 -5.09
C HIS A 275 11.30 6.72 -5.32
N LEU A 276 10.28 6.26 -6.05
CA LEU A 276 9.01 7.01 -6.16
C LEU A 276 8.15 6.84 -4.92
N ARG A 277 8.23 5.68 -4.28
CA ARG A 277 7.49 5.38 -3.06
C ARG A 277 7.65 6.46 -1.99
N PRO A 278 8.85 6.89 -1.55
CA PRO A 278 9.00 7.91 -0.51
C PRO A 278 8.54 9.31 -0.94
N LEU A 279 8.48 9.60 -2.25
CA LEU A 279 7.99 10.90 -2.75
C LEU A 279 6.46 10.97 -2.73
N ILE A 280 5.81 9.90 -3.18
CA ILE A 280 4.35 9.86 -3.38
C ILE A 280 3.61 9.38 -2.13
N LYS A 281 4.20 8.43 -1.37
CA LYS A 281 3.56 7.81 -0.21
C LYS A 281 3.13 8.82 0.87
N PRO A 282 3.91 9.84 1.26
CA PRO A 282 3.49 10.79 2.28
C PRO A 282 2.27 11.60 1.85
N ILE A 283 2.23 12.00 0.58
CA ILE A 283 1.14 12.80 0.00
C ILE A 283 -0.13 11.95 -0.07
N ILE A 284 -0.05 10.74 -0.65
CA ILE A 284 -1.18 9.82 -0.69
C ILE A 284 -1.65 9.44 0.72
N LYS A 285 -0.72 9.21 1.67
CA LYS A 285 -1.09 8.91 3.05
C LYS A 285 -1.89 10.06 3.66
N THR A 286 -1.43 11.30 3.48
CA THR A 286 -2.12 12.49 3.99
C THR A 286 -3.53 12.61 3.42
N GLU A 287 -3.68 12.45 2.10
CA GLU A 287 -4.99 12.48 1.45
C GLU A 287 -5.91 11.36 1.92
N ILE A 288 -5.41 10.12 2.02
CA ILE A 288 -6.19 9.00 2.54
C ILE A 288 -6.61 9.27 3.98
N THR A 289 -5.73 9.77 4.83
CA THR A 289 -6.09 10.13 6.22
C THR A 289 -7.18 11.19 6.25
N CYS A 290 -7.13 12.21 5.38
CA CYS A 290 -8.19 13.22 5.29
C CYS A 290 -9.52 12.60 4.82
N ILE A 291 -9.46 11.71 3.82
CA ILE A 291 -10.65 10.97 3.35
C ILE A 291 -11.23 10.13 4.49
N LEU A 292 -10.39 9.43 5.26
CA LEU A 292 -10.84 8.66 6.41
C LEU A 292 -11.57 9.58 7.39
N TRP A 293 -10.94 10.66 7.88
CA TRP A 293 -11.60 11.53 8.84
C TRP A 293 -12.88 12.18 8.31
N ASP A 294 -12.81 12.86 7.17
CA ASP A 294 -13.94 13.62 6.64
C ASP A 294 -15.06 12.68 6.19
N THR A 295 -14.74 11.66 5.39
CA THR A 295 -15.75 10.80 4.72
C THR A 295 -16.38 9.81 5.68
N ILE A 296 -15.63 9.27 6.64
CA ILE A 296 -16.20 8.34 7.63
C ILE A 296 -17.16 9.09 8.53
N LEU A 297 -16.72 10.22 9.09
CA LEU A 297 -17.54 11.00 9.99
C LEU A 297 -18.78 11.53 9.25
N ASP A 298 -18.63 12.01 8.01
CA ASP A 298 -19.74 12.42 7.16
C ASP A 298 -20.71 11.30 6.81
N ALA A 299 -20.21 10.11 6.44
CA ALA A 299 -21.05 9.00 5.99
C ALA A 299 -21.77 8.36 7.17
N ILE A 300 -21.12 8.28 8.33
CA ILE A 300 -21.76 7.82 9.56
C ILE A 300 -22.79 8.86 10.01
N ALA A 301 -22.42 10.14 10.14
CA ALA A 301 -23.35 11.20 10.53
C ALA A 301 -24.54 11.31 9.55
N GLY A 302 -24.30 11.19 8.24
CA GLY A 302 -25.33 11.20 7.21
C GLY A 302 -26.29 10.00 7.26
N GLY A 303 -25.84 8.85 7.77
CA GLY A 303 -26.71 7.68 8.04
C GLY A 303 -27.66 7.88 9.22
N TYR A 304 -27.40 8.90 10.06
CA TYR A 304 -28.18 9.19 11.26
C TYR A 304 -29.05 10.44 11.17
N GLY A 305 -29.01 11.17 10.05
CA GLY A 305 -29.90 12.30 9.75
C GLY A 305 -29.70 13.52 10.65
N PRO A 306 -29.56 14.75 10.11
CA PRO A 306 -29.51 15.97 10.93
C PRO A 306 -30.84 16.27 11.66
N ASP A 307 -31.93 15.61 11.27
CA ASP A 307 -33.29 15.96 11.71
C ASP A 307 -33.86 15.04 12.82
N ILE A 308 -33.14 13.99 13.23
CA ILE A 308 -33.62 13.12 14.32
C ILE A 308 -33.21 13.76 15.65
N GLU A 309 -34.05 14.66 16.14
CA GLU A 309 -33.93 15.17 17.50
C GLU A 309 -34.01 13.99 18.49
N GLY A 310 -33.17 13.99 19.52
CA GLY A 310 -33.13 12.90 20.51
C GLY A 310 -34.49 12.61 21.16
N GLU A 311 -35.38 13.61 21.19
CA GLU A 311 -36.76 13.50 21.64
C GLU A 311 -37.64 12.70 20.65
N GLN A 312 -37.48 12.87 19.34
CA GLN A 312 -38.16 12.03 18.33
C GLN A 312 -37.68 10.58 18.40
N LEU A 313 -36.38 10.34 18.56
CA LEU A 313 -35.84 8.99 18.70
C LEU A 313 -36.34 8.30 19.98
N ALA A 314 -36.39 9.03 21.09
CA ALA A 314 -36.94 8.55 22.35
C ALA A 314 -38.45 8.25 22.22
N ASN A 315 -39.21 9.12 21.58
CA ASN A 315 -40.65 8.95 21.38
C ASN A 315 -40.97 7.80 20.39
N GLU A 316 -40.18 7.63 19.32
CA GLU A 316 -40.31 6.52 18.39
C GLU A 316 -39.97 5.19 19.06
N LEU A 317 -38.84 5.08 19.76
CA LEU A 317 -38.44 3.83 20.42
C LEU A 317 -39.38 3.43 21.58
N MET A 318 -40.10 4.39 22.14
CA MET A 318 -41.12 4.19 23.17
C MET A 318 -42.53 4.02 22.58
N ASP A 319 -42.71 4.05 21.25
CA ASP A 319 -44.00 3.81 20.60
C ASP A 319 -44.51 2.39 20.94
N PRO A 320 -45.75 2.26 21.46
CA PRO A 320 -46.33 0.97 21.76
C PRO A 320 -46.47 -0.01 20.58
N LYS A 321 -46.35 0.47 19.35
CA LYS A 321 -46.40 -0.37 18.14
C LYS A 321 -45.06 -1.04 17.80
N LEU A 322 -43.94 -0.64 18.41
CA LEU A 322 -42.63 -1.23 18.17
C LEU A 322 -42.40 -2.49 19.02
N LYS A 323 -41.75 -3.51 18.42
CA LYS A 323 -41.46 -4.80 19.07
C LYS A 323 -40.63 -4.69 20.36
N PHE A 324 -40.00 -3.54 20.63
CA PHE A 324 -39.24 -3.30 21.85
C PHE A 324 -40.11 -3.18 23.10
N ASN A 325 -41.40 -2.86 22.96
CA ASN A 325 -42.30 -2.76 24.13
C ASN A 325 -42.58 -4.13 24.78
N LEU A 326 -42.34 -5.25 24.06
CA LEU A 326 -42.33 -6.60 24.61
C LEU A 326 -41.24 -6.80 25.69
N MET A 327 -40.18 -5.98 25.69
CA MET A 327 -39.10 -6.02 26.68
C MET A 327 -39.32 -5.03 27.85
N GLY A 328 -40.39 -4.23 27.80
CA GLY A 328 -40.78 -3.28 28.86
C GLY A 328 -40.09 -1.90 28.78
N ARG A 329 -40.69 -0.92 29.46
CA ARG A 329 -40.30 0.51 29.41
C ARG A 329 -38.83 0.77 29.79
N ASN A 330 -38.29 0.01 30.73
CA ASN A 330 -36.89 0.17 31.16
C ASN A 330 -35.88 -0.25 30.08
N ALA A 331 -36.20 -1.30 29.30
CA ALA A 331 -35.36 -1.76 28.19
C ALA A 331 -35.43 -0.79 27.00
N ALA A 332 -36.62 -0.23 26.75
CA ALA A 332 -36.82 0.79 25.74
C ALA A 332 -36.06 2.09 26.08
N GLN A 333 -36.17 2.59 27.32
CA GLN A 333 -35.39 3.74 27.79
C GLN A 333 -33.88 3.49 27.69
N PHE A 334 -33.40 2.32 28.13
CA PHE A 334 -31.98 1.98 28.03
C PHE A 334 -31.50 2.05 26.56
N SER A 335 -32.27 1.49 25.63
CA SER A 335 -31.94 1.50 24.21
C SER A 335 -31.98 2.91 23.61
N ALA A 336 -32.94 3.75 24.05
CA ALA A 336 -33.06 5.13 23.62
C ALA A 336 -31.87 5.99 24.08
N VAL A 337 -31.40 5.82 25.31
CA VAL A 337 -30.24 6.56 25.85
C VAL A 337 -28.97 6.25 25.07
N TRP A 338 -28.68 4.97 24.78
CA TRP A 338 -27.52 4.61 23.97
C TRP A 338 -27.67 4.99 22.50
N GLY A 339 -28.90 4.98 21.97
CA GLY A 339 -29.21 5.56 20.66
C GLY A 339 -28.86 7.04 20.63
N ALA A 340 -29.35 7.83 21.58
CA ALA A 340 -29.09 9.26 21.66
C ALA A 340 -27.62 9.58 21.92
N ALA A 341 -26.90 8.75 22.69
CA ALA A 341 -25.45 8.88 22.87
C ALA A 341 -24.72 8.79 21.52
N LEU A 342 -25.06 7.80 20.68
CA LEU A 342 -24.50 7.68 19.34
C LEU A 342 -24.87 8.88 18.46
N HIS A 343 -26.13 9.32 18.48
CA HIS A 343 -26.60 10.48 17.72
C HIS A 343 -25.99 11.81 18.18
N GLY A 344 -25.62 11.96 19.45
CA GLY A 344 -24.96 13.17 19.97
C GLY A 344 -23.46 13.18 19.72
N GLY A 345 -22.81 12.03 19.85
CA GLY A 345 -21.35 11.94 19.72
C GLY A 345 -20.86 12.09 18.28
N LEU A 346 -21.56 11.49 17.31
CA LEU A 346 -21.11 11.47 15.92
C LEU A 346 -21.09 12.86 15.24
N PRO A 347 -22.10 13.73 15.39
CA PRO A 347 -22.04 15.10 14.88
C PRO A 347 -20.97 15.94 15.59
N ALA A 348 -20.82 15.81 16.91
CA ALA A 348 -19.80 16.55 17.67
C ALA A 348 -18.38 16.14 17.23
N ALA A 349 -18.16 14.84 17.01
CA ALA A 349 -16.94 14.29 16.41
C ALA A 349 -16.65 14.89 15.03
N HIS A 350 -17.67 14.96 14.18
CA HIS A 350 -17.58 15.52 12.84
C HIS A 350 -17.24 17.02 12.86
N GLU A 351 -17.96 17.82 13.64
CA GLU A 351 -17.71 19.27 13.77
C GLU A 351 -16.30 19.56 14.30
N ALA A 352 -15.83 18.75 15.24
CA ALA A 352 -14.48 18.88 15.78
C ALA A 352 -13.40 18.59 14.72
N ALA A 353 -13.63 17.57 13.89
CA ALA A 353 -12.74 17.17 12.80
C ALA A 353 -12.73 18.14 11.61
N TYR A 354 -13.86 18.79 11.34
CA TYR A 354 -14.11 19.50 10.10
C TYR A 354 -13.06 20.58 9.81
N GLY A 355 -12.39 20.47 8.64
CA GLY A 355 -11.40 21.44 8.18
C GLY A 355 -10.05 21.41 8.91
N LYS A 356 -9.89 20.59 9.96
CA LYS A 356 -8.61 20.44 10.69
C LYS A 356 -7.71 19.36 10.11
N SER A 357 -8.29 18.41 9.38
CA SER A 357 -7.58 17.41 8.60
C SER A 357 -6.81 18.04 7.43
N ALA A 358 -7.34 19.13 6.85
CA ALA A 358 -6.74 19.84 5.72
C ALA A 358 -5.59 20.74 6.17
N GLY A 359 -4.34 20.34 5.89
CA GLY A 359 -3.16 21.20 6.06
C GLY A 359 -2.01 20.61 6.89
N GLY A 360 -2.14 19.37 7.38
CA GLY A 360 -1.05 18.67 8.06
C GLY A 360 -0.59 19.29 9.39
N ALA A 361 -1.39 20.20 9.95
CA ALA A 361 -1.05 20.94 11.17
C ALA A 361 -1.31 20.16 12.46
N VAL A 362 -2.04 19.05 12.39
CA VAL A 362 -2.45 18.24 13.54
C VAL A 362 -2.01 16.80 13.31
N SER A 363 -1.35 16.19 14.30
CA SER A 363 -0.95 14.79 14.23
C SER A 363 -2.15 13.85 14.32
N ASP A 364 -2.00 12.61 13.83
CA ASP A 364 -3.06 11.59 13.89
C ASP A 364 -3.59 11.37 15.33
N ALA A 365 -2.70 11.47 16.33
CA ALA A 365 -3.04 11.32 17.75
C ALA A 365 -3.83 12.52 18.29
N GLU A 366 -3.38 13.74 18.01
CA GLU A 366 -4.10 14.96 18.42
C GLU A 366 -5.48 15.04 17.76
N MET A 367 -5.58 14.61 16.50
CA MET A 367 -6.86 14.53 15.79
C MET A 367 -7.78 13.51 16.46
N PHE A 368 -7.27 12.33 16.81
CA PHE A 368 -8.05 11.32 17.53
C PHE A 368 -8.55 11.85 18.87
N ASP A 369 -7.68 12.43 19.69
CA ASP A 369 -8.06 12.95 21.01
C ASP A 369 -9.11 14.04 20.89
N LEU A 370 -8.97 14.93 19.92
CA LEU A 370 -9.91 16.00 19.66
C LEU A 370 -11.30 15.47 19.26
N VAL A 371 -11.33 14.51 18.33
CA VAL A 371 -12.58 13.89 17.87
C VAL A 371 -13.21 13.03 18.96
N TRP A 372 -12.40 12.29 19.72
CA TRP A 372 -12.85 11.44 20.82
C TRP A 372 -13.49 12.25 21.94
N ASN A 373 -12.84 13.32 22.38
CA ASN A 373 -13.38 14.19 23.44
C ASN A 373 -14.70 14.85 23.01
N ALA A 374 -14.76 15.38 21.78
CA ALA A 374 -16.00 15.94 21.25
C ALA A 374 -17.12 14.88 21.16
N ALA A 375 -16.79 13.67 20.70
CA ALA A 375 -17.73 12.56 20.63
C ALA A 375 -18.25 12.17 22.01
N ARG A 376 -17.36 12.05 22.99
CA ARG A 376 -17.69 11.70 24.38
C ARG A 376 -18.63 12.73 25.00
N ASP A 377 -18.31 14.02 24.85
CA ASP A 377 -19.05 15.11 25.47
C ASP A 377 -20.44 15.25 24.81
N GLY A 378 -20.50 15.18 23.47
CA GLY A 378 -21.75 15.17 22.71
C GLY A 378 -22.64 13.96 23.03
N ALA A 379 -22.03 12.79 23.17
CA ALA A 379 -22.74 11.57 23.56
C ALA A 379 -23.32 11.67 24.98
N LEU A 380 -22.53 12.16 25.94
CA LEU A 380 -22.97 12.33 27.33
C LEU A 380 -24.14 13.31 27.44
N ALA A 381 -24.04 14.46 26.75
CA ALA A 381 -25.07 15.48 26.76
C ALA A 381 -26.41 14.95 26.23
N SER A 382 -26.39 14.24 25.10
CA SER A 382 -27.60 13.65 24.51
C SER A 382 -28.15 12.50 25.35
N ALA A 383 -27.28 11.66 25.93
CA ALA A 383 -27.69 10.56 26.79
C ALA A 383 -28.40 11.05 28.06
N LYS A 384 -27.83 12.06 28.75
CA LYS A 384 -28.43 12.70 29.94
C LYS A 384 -29.78 13.33 29.63
N ARG A 385 -29.91 13.98 28.47
CA ARG A 385 -31.18 14.58 28.02
C ARG A 385 -32.30 13.54 27.95
N VAL A 386 -32.07 12.42 27.26
CA VAL A 386 -33.09 11.35 27.17
C VAL A 386 -33.46 10.77 28.53
N VAL A 387 -32.51 10.62 29.46
CA VAL A 387 -32.81 10.16 30.82
C VAL A 387 -33.78 11.09 31.53
N VAL A 388 -33.56 12.41 31.44
CA VAL A 388 -34.45 13.43 32.01
C VAL A 388 -35.83 13.39 31.34
N ASP A 389 -35.87 13.38 30.01
CA ASP A 389 -37.12 13.47 29.25
C ASP A 389 -38.04 12.25 29.48
N THR A 390 -37.44 11.07 29.67
CA THR A 390 -38.19 9.82 29.86
C THR A 390 -38.43 9.46 31.33
N HIS A 391 -37.91 10.24 32.28
CA HIS A 391 -37.96 9.97 33.72
C HIS A 391 -39.38 9.72 34.24
N HIS A 392 -40.31 10.60 33.85
CA HIS A 392 -41.71 10.57 34.28
C HIS A 392 -42.48 9.32 33.84
N GLN A 393 -41.96 8.53 32.89
CA GLN A 393 -42.61 7.35 32.33
C GLN A 393 -42.16 6.04 32.98
N MET A 394 -41.16 6.10 33.87
CA MET A 394 -40.52 4.95 34.50
C MET A 394 -41.33 4.41 35.68
N ARG A 395 -41.33 3.07 35.85
CA ARG A 395 -42.06 2.42 36.96
C ARG A 395 -41.39 2.60 38.33
N HIS A 396 -40.06 2.76 38.35
CA HIS A 396 -39.25 2.93 39.56
C HIS A 396 -38.16 3.98 39.31
N PRO A 397 -38.50 5.28 39.33
CA PRO A 397 -37.58 6.36 38.99
C PRO A 397 -36.33 6.37 39.90
N ASP A 398 -36.49 6.25 41.22
CA ASP A 398 -35.36 6.31 42.17
C ASP A 398 -34.28 5.22 41.95
N LEU A 399 -34.70 4.01 41.56
CA LEU A 399 -33.76 2.92 41.24
C LEU A 399 -33.08 3.15 39.89
N ARG A 400 -33.75 3.87 39.00
CA ARG A 400 -33.23 4.19 37.67
C ARG A 400 -32.28 5.36 37.71
N ASP A 401 -32.54 6.35 38.54
CA ASP A 401 -31.65 7.49 38.77
C ASP A 401 -30.32 7.03 39.34
N LYS A 402 -30.35 6.18 40.38
CA LYS A 402 -29.13 5.55 40.94
C LYS A 402 -28.34 4.76 39.90
N MET A 403 -29.02 4.09 38.98
CA MET A 403 -28.38 3.34 37.91
C MET A 403 -27.68 4.28 36.93
N TRP A 404 -28.32 5.37 36.54
CA TRP A 404 -27.74 6.34 35.61
C TRP A 404 -26.65 7.17 36.27
N GLU A 405 -26.79 7.58 37.53
CA GLU A 405 -25.72 8.21 38.32
C GLU A 405 -24.45 7.36 38.33
N ALA A 406 -24.58 6.06 38.62
CA ALA A 406 -23.45 5.14 38.57
C ALA A 406 -22.82 5.00 37.17
N ILE A 407 -23.61 5.12 36.09
CA ILE A 407 -23.11 5.13 34.71
C ILE A 407 -22.40 6.45 34.39
N TRP A 408 -22.89 7.58 34.90
CA TRP A 408 -22.28 8.90 34.69
C TRP A 408 -20.96 9.06 35.43
N GLU A 409 -20.85 8.50 36.64
CA GLU A 409 -19.61 8.54 37.45
C GLU A 409 -18.44 7.84 36.76
N ILE A 410 -18.70 6.81 35.95
CA ILE A 410 -17.67 6.05 35.22
C ILE A 410 -17.50 6.50 33.77
N TRP A 411 -18.29 7.48 33.31
CA TRP A 411 -18.30 7.89 31.90
C TRP A 411 -17.00 8.57 31.50
N ASP A 412 -16.42 9.38 32.39
CA ASP A 412 -15.18 10.10 32.12
C ASP A 412 -13.96 9.15 32.08
N ASP A 413 -14.06 7.99 32.73
CA ASP A 413 -13.00 6.99 32.74
C ASP A 413 -13.10 5.97 31.58
N CYS A 414 -14.16 6.05 30.76
CA CYS A 414 -14.42 5.16 29.62
C CYS A 414 -14.29 5.92 28.30
#